data_AF-A0A2N2PPI7-F1
#
_entry.id   AF-A0A2N2PPI7-F1
#
_cell.length_a   1.000
_cell.length_b   1.000
_cell.length_c   1.000
_cell.angle_alpha   90.00
_cell.angle_beta   90.00
_cell.angle_gamma   90.00
#
_symmetry.space_group_name_H-M   'P 1'
#
loop_
_entity.id
_entity.type
_entity.pdbx_description
1 polymer ?
#
loop_
_entity_poly.entity_id
_entity_poly.type
_entity_poly.pdbx_seq_one_letter_code
_entity_poly.pdbx_strand_id
1 'polypeptide(L)'
;MALILSCAEENDLWRVLWENRIECLRYNSAKEAVARAPNGSGIMVLADGYPDALTAVDDSVFDAVSRKGLRLYIEYPATLPDLQPGEPRRTTWERAVVCSDAFVPELANLQILMIHGCCFLPVPAPAAHVVVGRVAGFDRAVYGLPEEVWPILFEHPRGDIIVSTTKLSQFVTGRYAPYEAFQRIWQWILGSICPGKTFPSMKWQPAVRPYYRNDEWLPDDSELRAVRRGTAWFRGARLFVDVAWQDEARR
;
A
#
# COMPACT_ATOMS: atom_id res chain seq x y z
N MET A 1 24.18 -7.59 -3.68
CA MET A 1 22.73 -7.60 -3.39
C MET A 1 22.09 -6.36 -4.00
N ALA A 2 21.09 -6.54 -4.87
CA ALA A 2 20.35 -5.46 -5.52
C ALA A 2 18.89 -5.39 -5.02
N LEU A 3 18.24 -4.26 -5.23
CA LEU A 3 16.78 -4.10 -5.11
C LEU A 3 16.21 -4.03 -6.52
N ILE A 4 15.25 -4.91 -6.84
CA ILE A 4 14.69 -5.03 -8.18
C ILE A 4 13.17 -5.04 -8.09
N LEU A 5 12.52 -4.27 -8.96
CA LEU A 5 11.07 -4.12 -9.02
C LEU A 5 10.54 -4.62 -10.37
N SER A 6 9.44 -5.35 -10.34
CA SER A 6 8.58 -5.65 -11.48
C SER A 6 7.30 -4.83 -11.31
N CYS A 7 7.21 -3.70 -12.02
CA CYS A 7 6.08 -2.79 -11.94
C CYS A 7 6.04 -1.81 -13.12
N ALA A 8 4.92 -1.11 -13.29
CA ALA A 8 4.73 -0.01 -14.23
C ALA A 8 5.56 1.22 -13.84
N GLU A 9 5.79 2.13 -14.79
CA GLU A 9 6.58 3.35 -14.58
C GLU A 9 5.86 4.39 -13.73
N GLU A 10 4.54 4.31 -13.70
CA GLU A 10 3.66 5.19 -12.95
C GLU A 10 3.50 4.76 -11.50
N ASN A 11 3.97 3.56 -11.13
CA ASN A 11 3.81 2.99 -9.79
C ASN A 11 4.46 3.90 -8.72
N ASP A 12 3.71 4.26 -7.67
CA ASP A 12 4.16 5.27 -6.71
C ASP A 12 5.47 4.86 -6.02
N LEU A 13 5.61 3.60 -5.62
CA LEU A 13 6.83 3.13 -4.96
C LEU A 13 8.05 3.31 -5.85
N TRP A 14 7.95 2.96 -7.14
CA TRP A 14 9.05 3.12 -8.10
C TRP A 14 9.46 4.59 -8.22
N ARG A 15 8.49 5.48 -8.41
CA ARG A 15 8.76 6.93 -8.54
C ARG A 15 9.37 7.51 -7.27
N VAL A 16 8.84 7.11 -6.10
CA VAL A 16 9.36 7.57 -4.80
C VAL A 16 10.77 7.05 -4.55
N LEU A 17 11.09 5.79 -4.86
CA LEU A 17 12.46 5.26 -4.75
C LEU A 17 13.43 6.07 -5.63
N TRP A 18 13.04 6.35 -6.88
CA TRP A 18 13.82 7.16 -7.81
C TRP A 18 14.06 8.59 -7.29
N GLU A 19 13.01 9.28 -6.84
CA GLU A 19 13.09 10.64 -6.30
C GLU A 19 13.95 10.72 -5.03
N ASN A 20 13.94 9.67 -4.21
CA ASN A 20 14.79 9.56 -3.02
C ASN A 20 16.21 9.06 -3.33
N ARG A 21 16.56 8.86 -4.62
CA ARG A 21 17.87 8.37 -5.08
C ARG A 21 18.24 7.01 -4.47
N ILE A 22 17.26 6.14 -4.26
CA ILE A 22 17.48 4.78 -3.80
C ILE A 22 17.76 3.90 -5.01
N GLU A 23 18.95 3.30 -5.05
CA GLU A 23 19.37 2.44 -6.15
C GLU A 23 18.47 1.20 -6.29
N CYS A 24 17.78 1.12 -7.41
CA CYS A 24 16.94 -0.01 -7.77
C CYS A 24 16.84 -0.17 -9.29
N LEU A 25 16.49 -1.39 -9.73
CA LEU A 25 16.27 -1.72 -11.14
C LEU A 25 14.79 -2.01 -11.36
N ARG A 26 14.24 -1.55 -12.49
CA ARG A 26 12.84 -1.82 -12.88
C ARG A 26 12.79 -2.74 -14.09
N TYR A 27 11.85 -3.68 -14.06
CA TYR A 27 11.48 -4.54 -15.18
C TYR A 27 9.95 -4.54 -15.35
N ASN A 28 9.49 -4.99 -16.52
CA ASN A 28 8.06 -5.10 -16.83
C ASN A 28 7.45 -6.45 -16.42
N SER A 29 8.27 -7.44 -16.06
CA SER A 29 7.78 -8.77 -15.66
C SER A 29 8.59 -9.38 -14.52
N ALA A 30 7.89 -10.14 -13.66
CA ALA A 30 8.50 -10.85 -12.54
C ALA A 30 9.53 -11.88 -13.01
N LYS A 31 9.24 -12.57 -14.12
CA LYS A 31 10.13 -13.56 -14.73
C LYS A 31 11.46 -12.94 -15.17
N GLU A 32 11.41 -11.78 -15.83
CA GLU A 32 12.62 -11.07 -16.23
C GLU A 32 13.40 -10.54 -15.02
N ALA A 33 12.70 -9.92 -14.06
CA ALA A 33 13.30 -9.40 -12.84
C ALA A 33 14.10 -10.48 -12.10
N VAL A 34 13.51 -11.65 -11.90
CA VAL A 34 14.15 -12.77 -11.20
C VAL A 34 15.25 -13.42 -12.04
N ALA A 35 15.11 -13.49 -13.37
CA ALA A 35 16.16 -13.99 -14.25
C ALA A 35 17.43 -13.13 -14.17
N ARG A 36 17.28 -11.80 -14.18
CA ARG A 36 18.38 -10.82 -14.12
C ARG A 36 18.92 -10.58 -12.71
N ALA A 37 18.16 -10.96 -11.67
CA ALA A 37 18.57 -10.79 -10.30
C ALA A 37 19.86 -11.53 -9.94
N PRO A 38 20.87 -10.84 -9.37
CA PRO A 38 21.98 -11.49 -8.68
C PRO A 38 21.46 -12.28 -7.47
N ASN A 39 22.18 -13.35 -7.10
CA ASN A 39 21.84 -14.14 -5.91
C ASN A 39 21.76 -13.27 -4.65
N GLY A 40 20.86 -13.64 -3.73
CA GLY A 40 20.63 -12.89 -2.49
C GLY A 40 19.92 -11.54 -2.64
N SER A 41 19.45 -11.16 -3.84
CA SER A 41 18.79 -9.86 -4.07
C SER A 41 17.34 -9.82 -3.59
N GLY A 42 16.86 -8.61 -3.29
CA GLY A 42 15.45 -8.37 -3.00
C GLY A 42 14.67 -8.07 -4.28
N ILE A 43 13.54 -8.75 -4.45
CA ILE A 43 12.63 -8.62 -5.59
C ILE A 43 11.28 -8.12 -5.09
N MET A 44 10.69 -7.17 -5.79
CA MET A 44 9.34 -6.70 -5.54
C MET A 44 8.49 -6.91 -6.79
N VAL A 45 7.36 -7.59 -6.68
CA VAL A 45 6.37 -7.75 -7.74
C VAL A 45 5.12 -6.99 -7.33
N LEU A 46 4.86 -5.86 -7.99
CA LEU A 46 3.83 -4.91 -7.57
C LEU A 46 2.55 -5.09 -8.40
N ALA A 47 1.41 -4.76 -7.81
CA ALA A 47 0.10 -5.09 -8.37
C ALA A 47 -0.42 -4.07 -9.40
N ASP A 48 0.17 -3.96 -10.58
CA ASP A 48 -0.21 -2.90 -11.54
C ASP A 48 -1.67 -2.95 -12.02
N GLY A 49 -2.28 -4.13 -12.06
CA GLY A 49 -3.68 -4.31 -12.44
C GLY A 49 -4.70 -4.05 -11.31
N TYR A 50 -4.25 -3.68 -10.11
CA TYR A 50 -5.13 -3.48 -8.96
C TYR A 50 -6.11 -2.29 -9.16
N PRO A 51 -7.36 -2.41 -8.69
CA PRO A 51 -7.97 -3.56 -8.00
C PRO A 51 -8.61 -4.59 -8.94
N ASP A 52 -8.59 -4.34 -10.25
CA ASP A 52 -9.40 -5.06 -11.24
C ASP A 52 -8.77 -6.41 -11.67
N ALA A 53 -7.46 -6.58 -11.47
CA ALA A 53 -6.75 -7.82 -11.78
C ALA A 53 -5.78 -8.21 -10.67
N LEU A 54 -5.68 -9.52 -10.43
CA LEU A 54 -4.71 -10.14 -9.53
C LEU A 54 -3.32 -10.16 -10.16
N THR A 55 -2.29 -10.11 -9.33
CA THR A 55 -0.89 -10.21 -9.76
C THR A 55 -0.55 -11.65 -10.07
N ALA A 56 -0.46 -11.99 -11.36
CA ALA A 56 -0.05 -13.32 -11.81
C ALA A 56 1.47 -13.51 -11.65
N VAL A 57 1.86 -14.58 -10.97
CA VAL A 57 3.26 -14.98 -10.80
C VAL A 57 3.37 -16.48 -11.04
N ASP A 58 4.16 -16.85 -12.05
CA ASP A 58 4.40 -18.25 -12.41
C ASP A 58 5.16 -19.00 -11.31
N ASP A 59 4.90 -20.30 -11.15
CA ASP A 59 5.64 -21.16 -10.21
C ASP A 59 7.16 -21.10 -10.40
N SER A 60 7.60 -20.95 -11.66
CA SER A 60 9.02 -20.80 -12.00
C SER A 60 9.70 -19.59 -11.36
N VAL A 61 8.92 -18.54 -10.99
CA VAL A 61 9.43 -17.39 -10.25
C VAL A 61 9.73 -17.78 -8.81
N PHE A 62 8.82 -18.48 -8.13
CA PHE A 62 9.03 -18.95 -6.77
C PHE A 62 10.21 -19.94 -6.69
N ASP A 63 10.33 -20.86 -7.65
CA ASP A 63 11.47 -21.79 -7.73
C ASP A 63 12.80 -21.04 -7.88
N ALA A 64 12.82 -20.00 -8.71
CA ALA A 64 14.02 -19.20 -8.92
C ALA A 64 14.36 -18.34 -7.71
N VAL A 65 13.36 -17.86 -6.95
CA VAL A 65 13.56 -17.17 -5.67
C VAL A 65 14.29 -18.08 -4.70
N SER A 66 13.78 -19.29 -4.46
CA SER A 66 14.41 -20.23 -3.54
C SER A 66 15.80 -20.68 -4.02
N ARG A 67 15.95 -21.01 -5.31
CA ARG A 67 17.25 -21.46 -5.88
C ARG A 67 18.35 -20.40 -5.80
N LYS A 68 18.02 -19.12 -6.00
CA LYS A 68 18.99 -18.01 -5.97
C LYS A 68 19.11 -17.36 -4.58
N GLY A 69 18.35 -17.85 -3.59
CA GLY A 69 18.26 -17.26 -2.26
C GLY A 69 17.77 -15.82 -2.28
N LEU A 70 16.86 -15.48 -3.20
CA LEU A 70 16.26 -14.15 -3.26
C LEU A 70 15.24 -13.98 -2.14
N ARG A 71 14.88 -12.73 -1.86
CA ARG A 71 13.72 -12.42 -1.02
C ARG A 71 12.68 -11.69 -1.84
N LEU A 72 11.46 -12.19 -1.84
CA LEU A 72 10.37 -11.68 -2.66
C LEU A 72 9.39 -10.88 -1.81
N TYR A 73 9.01 -9.70 -2.27
CA TYR A 73 7.78 -9.02 -1.85
C TYR A 73 6.78 -9.09 -3.00
N ILE A 74 5.54 -9.49 -2.72
CA ILE A 74 4.49 -9.62 -3.73
C ILE A 74 3.19 -8.97 -3.25
N GLU A 75 2.53 -8.22 -4.13
CA GLU A 75 1.25 -7.56 -3.85
C GLU A 75 0.10 -8.22 -4.60
N TYR A 76 -1.05 -8.34 -3.93
CA TYR A 76 -2.32 -8.78 -4.50
C TYR A 76 -2.21 -10.05 -5.38
N PRO A 77 -1.54 -11.12 -4.89
CA PRO A 77 -1.16 -12.27 -5.72
C PRO A 77 -2.37 -13.11 -6.17
N ALA A 78 -2.33 -13.60 -7.41
CA ALA A 78 -3.30 -14.58 -7.90
C ALA A 78 -3.11 -15.96 -7.26
N THR A 79 -1.85 -16.32 -6.99
CA THR A 79 -1.46 -17.61 -6.42
C THR A 79 -0.34 -17.39 -5.40
N LEU A 80 -0.33 -18.24 -4.38
CA LEU A 80 0.77 -18.33 -3.43
C LEU A 80 1.13 -19.81 -3.25
N PRO A 81 2.41 -20.15 -3.07
CA PRO A 81 2.81 -21.51 -2.70
C PRO A 81 2.19 -21.88 -1.35
N ASP A 82 1.58 -23.06 -1.21
CA ASP A 82 1.04 -23.59 0.06
C ASP A 82 -0.08 -22.76 0.74
N LEU A 83 -0.44 -21.60 0.20
CA LEU A 83 -1.53 -20.75 0.68
C LEU A 83 -2.49 -20.46 -0.47
N GLN A 84 -3.79 -20.56 -0.20
CA GLN A 84 -4.82 -20.26 -1.19
C GLN A 84 -5.46 -18.90 -0.89
N PRO A 85 -5.21 -17.85 -1.70
CA PRO A 85 -5.95 -16.60 -1.61
C PRO A 85 -7.43 -16.83 -1.94
N GLY A 86 -8.31 -16.21 -1.16
CA GLY A 86 -9.74 -16.16 -1.45
C GLY A 86 -10.11 -15.07 -2.46
N GLU A 87 -11.41 -14.96 -2.74
CA GLU A 87 -11.96 -13.93 -3.62
C GLU A 87 -11.72 -12.50 -3.08
N PRO A 88 -11.45 -11.51 -3.97
CA PRO A 88 -11.32 -10.11 -3.58
C PRO A 88 -12.49 -9.58 -2.75
N ARG A 89 -12.16 -8.92 -1.64
CA ARG A 89 -13.12 -8.23 -0.76
C ARG A 89 -12.78 -6.76 -0.65
N ARG A 90 -13.80 -5.90 -0.61
CA ARG A 90 -13.65 -4.47 -0.33
C ARG A 90 -14.00 -4.17 1.11
N THR A 91 -13.17 -3.35 1.76
CA THR A 91 -13.49 -2.81 3.08
C THR A 91 -14.68 -1.86 2.97
N THR A 92 -15.64 -2.00 3.90
CA THR A 92 -16.75 -1.05 4.05
C THR A 92 -16.62 -0.30 5.37
N TRP A 93 -16.45 -1.05 6.47
CA TRP A 93 -16.32 -0.51 7.82
C TRP A 93 -15.02 -0.94 8.51
N GLU A 94 -14.31 -1.88 7.89
CA GLU A 94 -13.03 -2.40 8.35
C GLU A 94 -11.93 -1.36 8.16
N ARG A 95 -10.98 -1.33 9.10
CA ARG A 95 -9.77 -0.50 9.00
C ARG A 95 -8.54 -1.38 9.08
N ALA A 96 -7.47 -0.95 8.43
CA ALA A 96 -6.17 -1.60 8.57
C ALA A 96 -5.56 -1.24 9.92
N VAL A 97 -4.91 -2.19 10.57
CA VAL A 97 -4.35 -2.06 11.92
C VAL A 97 -3.04 -2.82 12.00
N VAL A 98 -2.02 -2.20 12.58
CA VAL A 98 -0.75 -2.88 12.92
C VAL A 98 -1.02 -3.87 14.04
N CYS A 99 -0.60 -5.13 13.86
CA CYS A 99 -0.89 -6.22 14.79
C CYS A 99 0.34 -6.98 15.30
N SER A 100 1.55 -6.53 14.98
CA SER A 100 2.79 -7.13 15.48
C SER A 100 3.83 -6.09 15.86
N ASP A 101 4.87 -6.54 16.56
CA ASP A 101 5.98 -5.68 17.00
C ASP A 101 7.07 -5.51 15.93
N ALA A 102 6.78 -5.86 14.67
CA ALA A 102 7.75 -5.85 13.57
C ALA A 102 8.26 -4.44 13.24
N PHE A 103 7.48 -3.43 13.58
CA PHE A 103 7.76 -2.03 13.30
C PHE A 103 8.13 -1.20 14.54
N VAL A 104 8.32 -1.86 15.69
CA VAL A 104 8.69 -1.19 16.95
C VAL A 104 10.18 -0.81 16.92
N PRO A 105 10.56 0.37 17.46
CA PRO A 105 9.73 1.34 18.19
C PRO A 105 9.02 2.39 17.34
N GLU A 106 9.26 2.44 16.03
CA GLU A 106 8.81 3.56 15.18
C GLU A 106 7.31 3.56 14.89
N LEU A 107 6.65 2.41 14.98
CA LEU A 107 5.22 2.26 14.75
C LEU A 107 4.62 1.28 15.77
N ALA A 108 3.70 1.78 16.59
CA ALA A 108 3.13 1.03 17.70
C ALA A 108 2.12 -0.02 17.23
N ASN A 109 2.03 -1.11 17.97
CA ASN A 109 0.95 -2.08 17.83
C ASN A 109 -0.42 -1.40 18.07
N LEU A 110 -1.45 -1.88 17.37
CA LEU A 110 -2.80 -1.35 17.32
C LEU A 110 -2.94 0.03 16.64
N GLN A 111 -1.91 0.54 15.98
CA GLN A 111 -2.05 1.76 15.18
C GLN A 111 -2.97 1.52 13.98
N ILE A 112 -3.96 2.39 13.80
CA ILE A 112 -4.89 2.36 12.68
C ILE A 112 -4.22 3.00 11.46
N LEU A 113 -4.36 2.33 10.31
CA LEU A 113 -3.89 2.75 9.01
C LEU A 113 -5.08 2.98 8.07
N MET A 114 -5.02 4.05 7.31
CA MET A 114 -5.97 4.42 6.27
C MET A 114 -5.44 3.96 4.92
N ILE A 115 -5.98 2.84 4.45
CA ILE A 115 -5.82 2.33 3.08
C ILE A 115 -7.13 2.62 2.35
N HIS A 116 -7.24 3.79 1.73
CA HIS A 116 -8.51 4.19 1.09
C HIS A 116 -8.87 3.27 -0.08
N GLY A 117 -10.14 2.85 -0.13
CA GLY A 117 -10.61 1.94 -1.18
C GLY A 117 -9.92 0.57 -1.14
N CYS A 118 -9.55 0.08 0.05
CA CYS A 118 -8.88 -1.18 0.21
C CYS A 118 -9.74 -2.34 -0.34
N CYS A 119 -9.22 -2.97 -1.38
CA CYS A 119 -9.61 -4.26 -1.91
C CYS A 119 -8.50 -5.23 -1.50
N PHE A 120 -8.83 -6.34 -0.88
CA PHE A 120 -7.85 -7.28 -0.34
C PHE A 120 -8.25 -8.72 -0.59
N LEU A 121 -7.27 -9.61 -0.50
CA LEU A 121 -7.46 -11.05 -0.61
C LEU A 121 -7.49 -11.68 0.79
N PRO A 122 -8.57 -12.37 1.16
CA PRO A 122 -8.57 -13.21 2.36
C PRO A 122 -7.51 -14.31 2.23
N VAL A 123 -6.58 -14.39 3.19
CA VAL A 123 -5.58 -15.46 3.25
C VAL A 123 -5.52 -15.99 4.68
N PRO A 124 -5.50 -17.33 4.89
CA PRO A 124 -5.36 -17.92 6.22
C PRO A 124 -3.91 -17.84 6.71
N ALA A 125 -3.44 -16.62 7.02
CA ALA A 125 -2.10 -16.37 7.55
C ALA A 125 -2.19 -15.90 9.02
N PRO A 126 -1.86 -16.77 10.00
CA PRO A 126 -2.06 -16.43 11.42
C PRO A 126 -1.04 -15.41 11.95
N ALA A 127 0.15 -15.31 11.34
CA ALA A 127 1.20 -14.39 11.73
C ALA A 127 1.27 -13.21 10.75
N ALA A 128 0.50 -12.16 11.01
CA ALA A 128 0.48 -10.95 10.20
C ALA A 128 1.09 -9.75 10.94
N HIS A 129 1.56 -8.77 10.18
CA HIS A 129 2.06 -7.48 10.68
C HIS A 129 1.02 -6.38 10.58
N VAL A 130 0.17 -6.44 9.54
CA VAL A 130 -0.98 -5.58 9.36
C VAL A 130 -2.18 -6.44 9.01
N VAL A 131 -3.33 -6.16 9.63
CA VAL A 131 -4.62 -6.81 9.36
C VAL A 131 -5.69 -5.77 9.06
N VAL A 132 -6.78 -6.15 8.41
CA VAL A 132 -8.04 -5.39 8.39
C VAL A 132 -9.06 -6.04 9.30
N GLY A 133 -9.77 -5.22 10.07
CA GLY A 133 -10.84 -5.66 10.96
C GLY A 133 -11.73 -4.49 11.38
N ARG A 134 -12.89 -4.81 11.98
CA ARG A 134 -13.79 -3.79 12.53
C ARG A 134 -13.29 -3.36 13.90
N VAL A 135 -12.63 -2.21 13.93
CA VAL A 135 -12.06 -1.65 15.16
C VAL A 135 -12.64 -0.27 15.45
N ALA A 136 -12.67 0.08 16.73
CA ALA A 136 -13.05 1.42 17.19
C ALA A 136 -11.81 2.25 17.53
N GLY A 137 -11.85 3.54 17.18
CA GLY A 137 -10.78 4.51 17.38
C GLY A 137 -10.49 5.34 16.12
N PHE A 138 -9.51 6.23 16.20
CA PHE A 138 -9.08 7.08 15.09
C PHE A 138 -7.67 6.76 14.64
N ASP A 139 -6.70 7.01 15.51
CA ASP A 139 -5.26 6.74 15.36
C ASP A 139 -4.87 5.35 15.90
N ARG A 140 -5.61 4.85 16.88
CA ARG A 140 -5.36 3.54 17.52
C ARG A 140 -6.65 2.75 17.71
N ALA A 141 -6.58 1.43 17.58
CA ALA A 141 -7.65 0.50 17.92
C ALA A 141 -7.73 0.36 19.45
N VAL A 142 -8.55 1.19 20.09
CA VAL A 142 -8.55 1.34 21.56
C VAL A 142 -9.11 0.13 22.32
N TYR A 143 -9.88 -0.72 21.64
CA TYR A 143 -10.42 -1.97 22.19
C TYR A 143 -9.67 -3.22 21.71
N GLY A 144 -8.51 -3.05 21.06
CA GLY A 144 -7.77 -4.15 20.45
C GLY A 144 -8.38 -4.62 19.12
N LEU A 145 -7.99 -5.83 18.71
CA LEU A 145 -8.46 -6.47 17.49
C LEU A 145 -9.68 -7.35 17.76
N PRO A 146 -10.66 -7.41 16.84
CA PRO A 146 -11.76 -8.36 16.91
C PRO A 146 -11.28 -9.80 16.64
N GLU A 147 -12.15 -10.78 16.85
CA GLU A 147 -11.87 -12.19 16.50
C GLU A 147 -11.70 -12.37 14.98
N GLU A 148 -12.57 -11.74 14.18
CA GLU A 148 -12.49 -11.80 12.72
C GLU A 148 -11.60 -10.67 12.19
N VAL A 149 -10.39 -11.04 11.77
CA VAL A 149 -9.43 -10.16 11.10
C VAL A 149 -8.90 -10.83 9.84
N TRP A 150 -8.47 -10.01 8.87
CA TRP A 150 -7.93 -10.50 7.61
C TRP A 150 -6.53 -9.93 7.37
N PRO A 151 -5.50 -10.76 7.13
CA PRO A 151 -4.13 -10.30 6.89
C PRO A 151 -4.02 -9.36 5.68
N ILE A 152 -3.30 -8.26 5.87
CA ILE A 152 -2.88 -7.32 4.81
C ILE A 152 -1.42 -7.48 4.47
N LEU A 153 -0.53 -7.54 5.46
CA LEU A 153 0.91 -7.67 5.27
C LEU A 153 1.44 -8.75 6.21
N PHE A 154 2.10 -9.76 5.68
CA PHE A 154 2.61 -10.88 6.47
C PHE A 154 3.84 -11.53 5.80
N GLU A 155 4.63 -12.24 6.61
CA GLU A 155 5.69 -13.12 6.13
C GLU A 155 5.12 -14.50 5.79
N HIS A 156 5.41 -14.98 4.59
CA HIS A 156 5.00 -16.30 4.14
C HIS A 156 5.70 -17.39 4.98
N PRO A 157 5.05 -18.52 5.31
CA PRO A 157 5.68 -19.62 6.05
C PRO A 157 6.95 -20.21 5.43
N ARG A 158 7.17 -19.99 4.11
CA ARG A 158 8.41 -20.38 3.41
C ARG A 158 9.63 -19.54 3.82
N GLY A 159 9.43 -18.34 4.39
CA GLY A 159 10.47 -17.47 4.95
C GLY A 159 11.24 -16.60 3.94
N ASP A 160 11.08 -16.84 2.64
CA ASP A 160 11.69 -16.06 1.55
C ASP A 160 10.72 -15.09 0.88
N ILE A 161 9.46 -15.05 1.31
CA ILE A 161 8.39 -14.25 0.69
C ILE A 161 7.69 -13.39 1.76
N ILE A 162 7.49 -12.11 1.45
CA ILE A 162 6.61 -11.18 2.15
C ILE A 162 5.42 -10.92 1.23
N VAL A 163 4.21 -11.06 1.76
CA VAL A 163 2.99 -10.93 1.00
C VAL A 163 2.22 -9.72 1.48
N SER A 164 1.79 -8.89 0.54
CA SER A 164 0.71 -7.94 0.74
C SER A 164 -0.54 -8.42 0.02
N THR A 165 -1.66 -8.61 0.74
CA THR A 165 -2.94 -9.03 0.15
C THR A 165 -3.70 -7.90 -0.51
N THR A 166 -3.11 -6.69 -0.57
CA THR A 166 -3.61 -5.49 -1.28
C THR A 166 -2.44 -4.79 -1.97
N LYS A 167 -2.69 -3.70 -2.71
CA LYS A 167 -1.64 -2.87 -3.30
C LYS A 167 -1.18 -1.81 -2.30
N LEU A 168 -0.09 -2.03 -1.60
CA LEU A 168 0.49 -0.99 -0.74
C LEU A 168 1.25 0.04 -1.58
N SER A 169 1.78 -0.35 -2.75
CA SER A 169 2.64 0.47 -3.61
C SER A 169 1.97 1.65 -4.29
N GLN A 170 0.67 1.88 -4.05
CA GLN A 170 -0.09 3.05 -4.52
C GLN A 170 -0.33 4.08 -3.41
N PHE A 171 0.53 4.16 -2.41
CA PHE A 171 0.30 4.96 -1.20
C PHE A 171 0.20 6.48 -1.45
N VAL A 172 0.72 7.00 -2.56
CA VAL A 172 0.61 8.43 -2.90
C VAL A 172 -0.73 8.72 -3.56
N THR A 173 -1.04 7.99 -4.63
CA THR A 173 -2.28 8.11 -5.42
C THR A 173 -3.50 7.62 -4.64
N GLY A 174 -3.34 6.54 -3.87
CA GLY A 174 -4.29 6.01 -2.91
C GLY A 174 -4.44 6.83 -1.63
N ARG A 175 -3.61 7.87 -1.45
CA ARG A 175 -3.65 8.82 -0.31
C ARG A 175 -3.55 8.13 1.06
N TYR A 176 -2.66 7.15 1.18
CA TYR A 176 -2.57 6.37 2.41
C TYR A 176 -2.02 7.20 3.57
N ALA A 177 -2.51 6.89 4.77
CA ALA A 177 -2.21 7.65 5.98
C ALA A 177 -2.21 6.74 7.22
N PRO A 178 -1.58 7.13 8.34
CA PRO A 178 -0.72 8.32 8.51
C PRO A 178 0.55 8.25 7.65
N TYR A 179 1.04 9.41 7.23
CA TYR A 179 2.21 9.51 6.36
C TYR A 179 3.44 8.85 6.99
N GLU A 180 3.75 9.15 8.26
CA GLU A 180 4.93 8.55 8.91
C GLU A 180 4.78 7.03 9.06
N ALA A 181 3.57 6.52 9.29
CA ALA A 181 3.33 5.08 9.42
C ALA A 181 3.70 4.33 8.13
N PHE A 182 3.27 4.84 6.97
CA PHE A 182 3.63 4.25 5.68
C PHE A 182 5.12 4.39 5.37
N GLN A 183 5.81 5.43 5.87
CA GLN A 183 7.27 5.50 5.76
C GLN A 183 7.93 4.32 6.49
N ARG A 184 7.44 3.98 7.69
CA ARG A 184 7.97 2.87 8.49
C ARG A 184 7.66 1.51 7.90
N ILE A 185 6.44 1.30 7.43
CA ILE A 185 6.06 0.05 6.77
C ILE A 185 6.95 -0.20 5.56
N TRP A 186 7.17 0.80 4.71
CA TRP A 186 8.07 0.62 3.56
C TRP A 186 9.51 0.42 3.95
N GLN A 187 10.01 1.17 4.94
CA GLN A 187 11.36 0.99 5.43
C GLN A 187 11.59 -0.44 5.94
N TRP A 188 10.60 -0.99 6.65
CA TRP A 188 10.61 -2.38 7.09
C TRP A 188 10.57 -3.36 5.92
N ILE A 189 9.62 -3.23 4.98
CA ILE A 189 9.52 -4.13 3.81
C ILE A 189 10.84 -4.16 3.04
N LEU A 190 11.41 -2.99 2.75
CA LEU A 190 12.68 -2.86 2.02
C LEU A 190 13.84 -3.50 2.78
N GLY A 191 13.94 -3.26 4.10
CA GLY A 191 14.95 -3.88 4.96
C GLY A 191 14.82 -5.41 5.01
N SER A 192 13.59 -5.92 5.06
CA SER A 192 13.31 -7.35 5.13
C SER A 192 13.67 -8.08 3.83
N ILE A 193 13.43 -7.48 2.66
CA ILE A 193 13.82 -8.10 1.37
C ILE A 193 15.28 -7.86 0.97
N CYS A 194 15.97 -6.91 1.61
CA CYS A 194 17.38 -6.59 1.36
C CYS A 194 18.18 -6.60 2.67
N PRO A 195 18.37 -7.78 3.30
CA PRO A 195 19.03 -7.89 4.60
C PRO A 195 20.46 -7.35 4.57
N GLY A 196 20.80 -6.48 5.53
CA GLY A 196 22.10 -5.83 5.60
C GLY A 196 22.21 -4.53 4.79
N LYS A 197 21.14 -4.12 4.08
CA LYS A 197 21.00 -2.75 3.59
C LYS A 197 20.13 -1.93 4.53
N THR A 198 20.58 -0.72 4.82
CA THR A 198 19.80 0.28 5.54
C THR A 198 19.13 1.20 4.53
N PHE A 199 17.80 1.33 4.61
CA PHE A 199 17.04 2.27 3.79
C PHE A 199 16.73 3.53 4.60
N PRO A 200 16.94 4.73 4.03
CA PRO A 200 16.49 5.95 4.67
C PRO A 200 14.96 5.99 4.68
N SER A 201 14.39 6.82 5.58
CA SER A 201 12.97 7.13 5.51
C SER A 201 12.67 7.86 4.21
N MET A 202 11.93 7.21 3.30
CA MET A 202 11.57 7.78 2.00
C MET A 202 10.66 9.00 2.19
N LYS A 203 10.88 10.05 1.41
CA LYS A 203 10.04 11.25 1.40
C LYS A 203 9.26 11.33 0.10
N TRP A 204 7.98 11.64 0.18
CA TRP A 204 7.14 11.88 -0.99
C TRP A 204 6.21 13.05 -0.75
N GLN A 205 5.72 13.66 -1.82
CA GLN A 205 4.70 14.69 -1.72
C GLN A 205 3.31 14.04 -1.69
N PRO A 206 2.49 14.27 -0.65
CA PRO A 206 1.11 13.80 -0.64
C PRO A 206 0.31 14.40 -1.81
N ALA A 207 -0.52 13.58 -2.45
CA ALA A 207 -1.36 14.03 -3.57
C ALA A 207 -2.38 15.12 -3.16
N VAL A 208 -2.77 15.15 -1.88
CA VAL A 208 -3.61 16.19 -1.29
C VAL A 208 -2.88 16.77 -0.10
N ARG A 209 -2.84 18.10 -0.02
CA ARG A 209 -2.17 18.84 1.05
C ARG A 209 -2.97 20.10 1.42
N PRO A 210 -2.80 20.62 2.65
CA PRO A 210 -3.27 21.94 2.99
C PRO A 210 -2.80 22.96 1.95
N TYR A 211 -3.70 23.88 1.58
CA TYR A 211 -3.40 24.87 0.56
C TYR A 211 -2.36 25.89 1.03
N TYR A 212 -2.38 26.20 2.33
CA TYR A 212 -1.44 27.07 3.02
C TYR A 212 -0.67 26.28 4.08
N ARG A 213 0.53 26.74 4.42
CA ARG A 213 1.30 26.17 5.53
C ARG A 213 0.73 26.62 6.87
N ASN A 214 1.05 25.90 7.95
CA ASN A 214 0.64 26.27 9.31
C ASN A 214 1.14 27.67 9.70
N ASP A 215 2.35 28.03 9.25
CA ASP A 215 3.04 29.28 9.55
C ASP A 215 2.80 30.40 8.51
N GLU A 216 1.93 30.16 7.52
CA GLU A 216 1.69 31.11 6.43
C GLU A 216 0.52 32.05 6.75
N TRP A 217 0.74 33.35 6.59
CA TRP A 217 -0.34 34.33 6.67
C TRP A 217 -1.30 34.15 5.49
N LEU A 218 -2.59 33.99 5.81
CA LEU A 218 -3.64 33.87 4.82
C LEU A 218 -3.84 35.21 4.10
N PRO A 219 -3.80 35.26 2.75
CA PRO A 219 -4.25 36.42 1.99
C PRO A 219 -5.68 36.83 2.35
N ASP A 220 -6.00 38.13 2.24
CA ASP A 220 -7.34 38.67 2.57
C ASP A 220 -8.48 38.00 1.76
N ASP A 221 -8.19 37.48 0.57
CA ASP A 221 -9.16 36.82 -0.31
C ASP A 221 -9.19 35.28 -0.19
N SER A 222 -8.52 34.71 0.82
CA SER A 222 -8.40 33.26 1.01
C SER A 222 -9.74 32.54 1.09
N GLU A 223 -10.70 33.12 1.81
CA GLU A 223 -12.06 32.56 1.94
C GLU A 223 -12.78 32.57 0.59
N LEU A 224 -12.75 33.69 -0.14
CA LEU A 224 -13.37 33.81 -1.45
C LEU A 224 -12.77 32.82 -2.46
N ARG A 225 -11.44 32.62 -2.41
CA ARG A 225 -10.76 31.60 -3.24
C ARG A 225 -11.20 30.19 -2.88
N ALA A 226 -11.31 29.87 -1.59
CA ALA A 226 -11.76 28.57 -1.12
C ALA A 226 -13.18 28.26 -1.61
N VAL A 227 -14.12 29.21 -1.45
CA VAL A 227 -15.49 29.09 -1.95
C VAL A 227 -15.53 28.90 -3.46
N ARG A 228 -14.81 29.72 -4.24
CA ARG A 228 -14.77 29.61 -5.71
C ARG A 228 -14.27 28.23 -6.16
N ARG A 229 -13.23 27.71 -5.53
CA ARG A 229 -12.68 26.38 -5.86
C ARG A 229 -13.63 25.26 -5.45
N GLY A 230 -14.24 25.35 -4.28
CA GLY A 230 -15.28 24.42 -3.85
C GLY A 230 -16.41 24.34 -4.87
N THR A 231 -17.00 25.50 -5.23
CA THR A 231 -18.07 25.58 -6.22
C THR A 231 -17.65 25.06 -7.60
N ALA A 232 -16.42 25.36 -8.04
CA ALA A 232 -15.88 24.85 -9.30
C ALA A 232 -15.72 23.31 -9.27
N TRP A 233 -15.31 22.75 -8.13
CA TRP A 233 -15.22 21.29 -7.94
C TRP A 233 -16.60 20.63 -8.04
N PHE A 234 -17.62 21.15 -7.34
CA PHE A 234 -19.00 20.64 -7.46
C PHE A 234 -19.52 20.69 -8.90
N ARG A 235 -19.20 21.77 -9.64
CA ARG A 235 -19.55 21.90 -11.06
C ARG A 235 -18.85 20.85 -11.92
N GLY A 236 -17.53 20.71 -11.76
CA GLY A 236 -16.72 19.78 -12.53
C GLY A 236 -17.08 18.31 -12.26
N ALA A 237 -17.40 18.00 -11.00
CA ALA A 237 -17.88 16.68 -10.57
C ALA A 237 -19.34 16.39 -10.98
N ARG A 238 -20.04 17.36 -11.60
CA ARG A 238 -21.44 17.26 -12.02
C ARG A 238 -22.39 16.87 -10.87
N LEU A 239 -22.13 17.40 -9.68
CA LEU A 239 -22.91 17.11 -8.47
C LEU A 239 -24.13 18.00 -8.27
N PHE A 240 -24.34 18.98 -9.15
CA PHE A 240 -25.56 19.78 -9.13
C PHE A 240 -26.72 18.97 -9.72
N VAL A 241 -27.76 18.79 -8.93
CA VAL A 241 -29.01 18.17 -9.39
C VAL A 241 -29.72 19.15 -10.31
N ASP A 242 -29.85 18.77 -11.57
CA ASP A 242 -30.69 19.47 -12.55
C ASP A 242 -32.16 19.31 -12.16
N VAL A 243 -32.98 20.31 -12.49
CA VAL A 243 -34.41 20.32 -12.16
C VAL A 243 -35.13 19.12 -12.80
N ALA A 244 -34.63 18.60 -13.94
CA ALA A 244 -35.25 17.49 -14.66
C ALA A 244 -35.20 16.10 -13.95
N TRP A 245 -34.36 15.93 -12.92
CA TRP A 245 -34.13 14.66 -12.20
C TRP A 245 -34.16 14.86 -10.67
N GLN A 246 -34.75 15.98 -10.24
CA GLN A 246 -34.84 16.36 -8.83
C GLN A 246 -35.63 15.35 -7.98
N ASP A 247 -36.62 14.68 -8.58
CA ASP A 247 -37.43 13.67 -7.91
C ASP A 247 -36.70 12.32 -7.75
N GLU A 248 -35.75 12.00 -8.64
CA GLU A 248 -34.91 10.80 -8.52
C GLU A 248 -33.85 10.97 -7.43
N ALA A 249 -33.27 12.16 -7.28
CA ALA A 249 -32.27 12.46 -6.25
C ALA A 249 -32.84 12.51 -4.81
N ARG A 250 -34.18 12.54 -4.66
CA ARG A 250 -34.87 12.58 -3.35
C ARG A 250 -35.33 11.20 -2.86
N ARG A 251 -35.21 10.15 -3.68
CA ARG A 251 -35.53 8.77 -3.31
C ARG A 251 -34.35 8.12 -2.60
#